data_AF-A0A367ZHN6-F1
#
_entry.id   AF-A0A367ZHN6-F1
#
_cell.length_a   1.000
_cell.length_b   1.000
_cell.length_c   1.000
_cell.angle_alpha   90.00
_cell.angle_beta   90.00
_cell.angle_gamma   90.00
#
_symmetry.space_group_name_H-M   'P 1'
#
loop_
_entity.id
_entity.type
_entity.pdbx_description
1 polymer ?
#
loop_
_entity_poly.entity_id
_entity_poly.type
_entity_poly.pdbx_seq_one_letter_code
_entity_poly.pdbx_strand_id
1 'polypeptide(L)' 'MILYGILGAVLGGVTGFFIGRFFHKLGNSCPILCNPKISTIYFGLLGFLIGIN' A
#
# COMPACT_ATOMS: atom_id res chain seq x y z
N MET A 1 -1.12 13.83 16.19
CA MET A 1 -1.41 13.63 14.75
C MET A 1 -0.34 12.79 14.04
N ILE A 2 0.95 13.15 14.08
CA ILE A 2 2.03 12.40 13.36
C ILE A 2 2.09 10.90 13.70
N LEU A 3 1.80 10.53 14.96
CA LEU A 3 1.76 9.12 15.38
C LEU A 3 0.70 8.30 14.61
N TYR A 4 -0.46 8.88 14.34
CA TYR A 4 -1.52 8.25 13.55
C TYR A 4 -1.15 8.18 12.06
N GLY A 5 -0.41 9.17 11.56
CA GLY A 5 0.20 9.14 10.23
C GLY A 5 1.17 7.98 10.06
N ILE A 6 2.05 7.75 11.03
CA ILE A 6 3.02 6.64 10.99
C ILE A 6 2.28 5.30 11.08
N LEU A 7 1.28 5.18 11.95
CA LEU A 7 0.42 3.99 12.05
C LEU A 7 -0.33 3.71 10.73
N GLY A 8 -0.89 4.76 10.12
CA GLY A 8 -1.56 4.68 8.83
C GLY A 8 -0.59 4.28 7.71
N ALA A 9 0.63 4.80 7.71
CA ALA A 9 1.65 4.44 6.72
C ALA A 9 2.09 2.97 6.83
N VAL A 10 2.25 2.47 8.06
CA VAL A 10 2.61 1.08 8.31
C VAL A 10 1.47 0.16 7.91
N LEU A 11 0.23 0.46 8.32
CA LEU A 11 -0.94 -0.35 7.97
C LEU A 11 -1.24 -0.32 6.46
N GLY A 12 -1.14 0.85 5.84
CA GLY A 12 -1.27 1.03 4.39
C GLY A 12 -0.16 0.32 3.61
N GLY A 13 1.09 0.42 4.06
CA GLY A 13 2.20 -0.28 3.43
C GLY A 13 2.06 -1.80 3.51
N VAL A 14 1.72 -2.34 4.69
CA VAL A 14 1.54 -3.79 4.90
C VAL A 14 0.38 -4.33 4.05
N THR A 15 -0.76 -3.64 4.04
CA THR A 15 -1.91 -4.02 3.21
C THR A 15 -1.59 -3.92 1.72
N GLY A 16 -0.94 -2.85 1.28
CA GLY A 16 -0.48 -2.65 -0.10
C GLY A 16 0.52 -3.72 -0.58
N PHE A 17 1.40 -4.19 0.30
CA PHE A 17 2.34 -5.28 -0.01
C PHE A 17 1.60 -6.61 -0.21
N PHE A 18 0.66 -6.94 0.69
CA PHE A 18 -0.13 -8.16 0.60
C PHE A 18 -1.02 -8.17 -0.64
N ILE A 19 -1.72 -7.07 -0.90
CA ILE A 19 -2.54 -6.85 -2.09
C ILE A 19 -1.65 -6.99 -3.34
N GLY A 20 -0.52 -6.27 -3.40
CA GLY A 20 0.41 -6.36 -4.54
C GLY A 20 0.89 -7.79 -4.82
N ARG A 21 1.19 -8.58 -3.78
CA ARG A 21 1.56 -10.01 -3.93
C ARG A 21 0.40 -10.89 -4.38
N PHE A 22 -0.81 -10.67 -3.85
CA PHE A 22 -1.99 -11.47 -4.19
C PHE A 22 -2.41 -11.24 -5.64
N PHE A 23 -2.44 -9.96 -6.07
CA PHE A 23 -2.80 -9.57 -7.44
C PHE A 23 -1.70 -9.90 -8.46
N HIS A 24 -0.41 -9.89 -8.08
CA HIS A 24 0.67 -10.38 -8.94
C HIS A 24 0.46 -11.85 -9.36
N LYS A 25 -0.16 -12.67 -8.50
CA LYS A 25 -0.48 -14.08 -8.79
C LYS A 25 -1.69 -14.26 -9.70
N LEU A 26 -2.58 -13.27 -9.78
CA LEU A 26 -3.84 -13.33 -10.53
C LEU A 26 -3.71 -12.87 -11.99
N GLY A 27 -2.57 -12.30 -12.38
CA GLY A 27 -1.95 -12.35 -13.72
C GLY A 27 -2.71 -11.80 -14.94
N ASN A 28 -4.00 -11.44 -14.83
CA ASN A 28 -4.84 -11.24 -16.01
C ASN A 28 -5.05 -9.78 -16.40
N SER A 29 -4.58 -8.83 -15.59
CA SER A 29 -4.58 -7.40 -15.88
C SER A 29 -3.59 -6.75 -14.92
N CYS A 30 -2.42 -6.37 -15.40
CA CYS A 30 -1.40 -5.73 -14.57
C CYS A 30 -1.37 -4.22 -14.79
N PRO A 31 -2.26 -3.44 -14.16
CA PRO A 31 -1.90 -2.07 -13.82
C PRO A 31 -0.79 -2.14 -12.75
N ILE A 32 -0.15 -1.01 -12.53
CA ILE A 32 0.98 -0.73 -11.62
C ILE A 32 1.00 -1.48 -10.25
N LEU A 33 -0.13 -2.03 -9.78
CA LEU A 33 -0.25 -2.89 -8.60
C LEU A 33 0.41 -4.28 -8.69
N CYS A 34 0.64 -4.85 -9.88
CA CYS A 34 1.32 -6.16 -9.99
C CYS A 34 2.77 -6.11 -9.50
N ASN A 35 3.38 -4.92 -9.44
CA ASN A 35 4.70 -4.78 -8.84
C ASN A 35 4.54 -4.54 -7.33
N PRO A 36 4.87 -5.51 -6.47
CA PRO A 36 4.66 -5.41 -5.03
C PRO A 36 5.39 -4.21 -4.43
N LYS A 37 6.54 -3.80 -5.00
CA LYS A 37 7.24 -2.57 -4.57
C LYS A 37 6.40 -1.32 -4.76
N ILE A 38 5.75 -1.17 -5.90
CA ILE A 38 5.01 0.06 -6.23
C ILE A 38 3.70 0.12 -5.45
N SER A 39 2.99 -1.00 -5.33
CA SER A 39 1.77 -1.11 -4.52
C SER A 39 2.03 -0.77 -3.05
N THR A 40 3.12 -1.28 -2.47
CA THR A 40 3.50 -0.99 -1.07
C THR A 40 3.76 0.49 -0.84
N ILE A 41 4.49 1.14 -1.76
CA ILE A 41 4.80 2.57 -1.66
C ILE A 41 3.52 3.40 -1.80
N TYR A 42 2.64 3.09 -2.77
CA TYR A 42 1.41 3.82 -2.99
C TYR A 42 0.44 3.73 -1.81
N PHE A 43 0.15 2.52 -1.32
CA PHE A 43 -0.76 2.33 -0.20
C PHE A 43 -0.14 2.79 1.13
N GLY A 44 1.18 2.71 1.29
CA GLY A 44 1.87 3.31 2.43
C GLY A 44 1.75 4.83 2.45
N LEU A 45 1.91 5.49 1.29
CA LEU A 45 1.74 6.93 1.18
C LEU A 45 0.27 7.37 1.38
N LEU A 46 -0.67 6.60 0.84
CA LEU A 46 -2.11 6.78 1.07
C LEU A 46 -2.47 6.63 2.54
N GLY A 47 -1.98 5.57 3.19
CA GLY A 47 -2.21 5.33 4.61
C GLY A 47 -1.58 6.43 5.49
N PHE A 48 -0.41 6.94 5.11
CA PHE A 48 0.17 8.11 5.77
C PHE A 48 -0.77 9.31 5.66
N LEU A 49 -1.17 9.66 4.43
CA LEU A 49 -2.02 10.83 4.12
C LEU A 49 -3.38 10.78 4.84
N ILE A 50 -3.98 9.60 4.96
CA ILE A 50 -5.21 9.38 5.73
C ILE A 50 -4.97 9.52 7.23
N GLY A 51 -3.81 9.07 7.74
CA GLY A 51 -3.50 9.12 9.17
C GLY A 51 -3.05 10.51 9.68
N ILE A 52 -2.61 11.41 8.79
CA ILE A 52 -2.28 12.80 9.15
C ILE A 52 -3.44 13.80 8.95
N ASN A 53 -4.50 13.43 8.23
CA ASN A 53 -5.69 14.25 7.99
C ASN A 53 -6.82 13.91 8.98
#